data_AF-A0A1S4EJR6-F1
#
_entry.id   AF-A0A1S4EJR6-F1
#
_cell.length_a   1.000
_cell.length_b   1.000
_cell.length_c   1.000
_cell.angle_alpha   90.00
_cell.angle_beta   90.00
_cell.angle_gamma   90.00
#
_symmetry.space_group_name_H-M   'P 1'
#
loop_
_entity.id
_entity.type
_entity.pdbx_description
1 polymer ?
#
loop_
_entity_poly.entity_id
_entity_poly.type
_entity_poly.pdbx_seq_one_letter_code
_entity_poly.pdbx_strand_id
1 'polypeptide(L)'
;MKVTGLRSNSTRAFVNLRHTDPVYVCDLKAELKKRSLPVSGPKPQLIERLKPFTEKQLAANQPPMLPTQHATSAAISIITIPSSSSSDDSLPSAYDFNWSMRKLFGNGVPSSCSQAETSAVYVDITANLTGPVFEIFPDPTQVLTSLHGGQKHHIAMYNLIEITKERIFNVYTIHEKPRVSPVSIQPTLYAHRYITGYGQERGGIVTKIHNKHRTPLKIIYLENIPWFTPLYYHTLKITSGNKEIIPLIKKYIPGKARVRPYYLEVAFEAPARSVTTLSVDFTYMFLKWQEYPPDANHGFYLGSAIITALLPTARNYTAIPQTQSLIKNSFNISRDGYLVQLRTEALIVALPTPDFSMPYNVICLACTVVALAFGPLHNIASKRLRLTVIRHRTILQRLKRVLNVVTGKHAANKSDDEDEDKKENKEEKGKEETKDKAQTETDEGSCKVRDTKKDK
;
A
#
# COMPACT_ATOMS: atom_id res chain seq x y z
N MET A 1 -15.66 -50.95 -15.03
CA MET A 1 -16.26 -50.19 -16.14
C MET A 1 -15.28 -49.12 -16.59
N LYS A 2 -14.85 -49.21 -17.85
CA LYS A 2 -13.86 -48.36 -18.50
C LYS A 2 -14.64 -47.51 -19.50
N VAL A 3 -14.64 -46.19 -19.36
CA VAL A 3 -14.92 -45.27 -20.48
C VAL A 3 -13.96 -44.09 -20.37
N THR A 4 -13.42 -43.78 -21.52
CA THR A 4 -12.22 -43.01 -21.85
C THR A 4 -12.52 -41.52 -22.02
N GLY A 5 -11.45 -40.73 -22.06
CA GLY A 5 -11.51 -39.28 -21.95
C GLY A 5 -11.83 -38.52 -23.23
N LEU A 6 -11.95 -37.20 -23.07
CA LEU A 6 -11.70 -36.20 -24.11
C LEU A 6 -10.93 -35.05 -23.45
N ARG A 7 -9.63 -34.97 -23.78
CA ARG A 7 -8.77 -33.81 -23.47
C ARG A 7 -9.12 -32.70 -24.46
N SER A 8 -9.49 -31.53 -23.95
CA SER A 8 -9.44 -30.27 -24.69
C SER A 8 -8.16 -29.54 -24.29
N ASN A 9 -7.22 -29.43 -25.23
CA ASN A 9 -6.04 -28.58 -25.14
C ASN A 9 -6.43 -27.16 -25.57
N SER A 10 -6.38 -26.20 -24.64
CA SER A 10 -6.21 -24.78 -24.98
C SER A 10 -5.69 -24.01 -23.76
N THR A 11 -4.39 -24.13 -23.49
CA THR A 11 -3.72 -23.25 -22.53
C THR A 11 -3.40 -21.91 -23.22
N ARG A 12 -4.31 -20.94 -23.10
CA ARG A 12 -3.95 -19.51 -23.25
C ARG A 12 -3.34 -19.07 -21.92
N ALA A 13 -2.04 -18.79 -21.91
CA ALA A 13 -1.39 -18.14 -20.78
C ALA A 13 -1.97 -16.73 -20.62
N PHE A 14 -2.57 -16.46 -19.46
CA PHE A 14 -3.12 -15.16 -19.07
C PHE A 14 -2.03 -14.36 -18.36
N VAL A 15 -1.73 -13.15 -18.83
CA VAL A 15 -0.96 -12.16 -18.07
C VAL A 15 -1.97 -11.29 -17.31
N ASN A 16 -2.06 -11.50 -16.00
CA ASN A 16 -2.95 -10.75 -15.10
C ASN A 16 -2.13 -9.62 -14.46
N LEU A 17 -2.31 -8.37 -14.92
CA LEU A 17 -1.62 -7.18 -14.40
C LEU A 17 -2.23 -6.70 -13.07
N ARG A 18 -2.43 -7.60 -12.11
CA ARG A 18 -2.75 -7.24 -10.72
C ARG A 18 -1.48 -7.41 -9.89
N HIS A 19 -1.18 -6.41 -9.07
CA HIS A 19 -0.07 -6.36 -8.13
C HIS A 19 0.25 -7.72 -7.50
N THR A 20 1.42 -8.28 -7.86
CA THR A 20 2.44 -8.95 -7.02
C THR A 20 3.47 -9.75 -7.81
N ASP A 21 3.40 -9.80 -9.15
CA ASP A 21 4.42 -10.48 -9.96
C ASP A 21 5.28 -9.47 -10.76
N PRO A 22 6.62 -9.63 -10.81
CA PRO A 22 7.47 -8.80 -11.65
C PRO A 22 7.19 -9.12 -13.13
N VAL A 23 6.52 -8.20 -13.83
CA VAL A 23 6.28 -8.31 -15.28
C VAL A 23 7.61 -8.09 -16.02
N TYR A 24 8.06 -9.05 -16.81
CA TYR A 24 9.29 -8.93 -17.60
C TYR A 24 9.03 -8.16 -18.92
N VAL A 25 10.01 -7.37 -19.36
CA VAL A 25 10.03 -6.62 -20.63
C VAL A 25 9.91 -7.56 -21.83
N CYS A 26 10.47 -8.77 -21.75
CA CYS A 26 10.35 -9.77 -22.82
C CYS A 26 8.89 -10.19 -23.07
N ASP A 27 8.08 -10.35 -22.02
CA ASP A 27 6.66 -10.69 -22.12
C ASP A 27 5.83 -9.55 -22.73
N LEU A 28 6.13 -8.31 -22.34
CA LEU A 28 5.49 -7.11 -22.91
C LEU A 28 5.78 -6.96 -24.40
N LYS A 29 7.04 -7.17 -24.81
CA LYS A 29 7.44 -7.13 -26.24
C LYS A 29 6.77 -8.26 -27.02
N ALA A 30 6.62 -9.45 -26.45
CA ALA A 30 5.93 -10.58 -27.08
C ALA A 30 4.43 -10.33 -27.28
N GLU A 31 3.74 -9.73 -26.30
CA GLU A 31 2.34 -9.33 -26.42
C GLU A 31 2.14 -8.22 -27.45
N LEU A 32 3.00 -7.20 -27.48
CA LEU A 32 2.94 -6.13 -28.47
C LEU A 32 3.17 -6.66 -29.88
N LYS A 33 4.13 -7.58 -30.06
CA LYS A 33 4.40 -8.23 -31.36
C LYS A 33 3.21 -9.06 -31.85
N LYS A 34 2.51 -9.78 -30.97
CA LYS A 34 1.28 -10.52 -31.31
C LYS A 34 0.14 -9.61 -31.78
N ARG A 35 0.15 -8.36 -31.34
CA ARG A 35 -0.90 -7.35 -31.61
C ARG A 35 -0.47 -6.34 -32.68
N SER A 36 0.66 -6.59 -33.36
CA SER A 36 1.24 -5.72 -34.39
C SER A 36 1.51 -4.28 -33.92
N LEU A 37 1.93 -4.12 -32.66
CA LEU A 37 2.25 -2.83 -32.05
C LEU A 37 3.77 -2.60 -31.93
N PRO A 38 4.24 -1.34 -31.86
CA PRO A 38 5.67 -1.02 -31.75
C PRO A 38 6.30 -1.57 -30.47
N VAL A 39 7.41 -2.29 -30.61
CA VAL A 39 8.14 -2.98 -29.53
C VAL A 39 9.38 -2.23 -29.02
N SER A 40 9.63 -1.01 -29.50
CA SER A 40 10.76 -0.17 -29.07
C SER A 40 10.39 0.75 -27.90
N GLY A 41 11.37 1.01 -27.02
CA GLY A 41 11.25 1.95 -25.90
C GLY A 41 11.29 1.32 -24.50
N PRO A 42 11.38 2.15 -23.45
CA PRO A 42 11.48 1.71 -22.07
C PRO A 42 10.19 1.04 -21.57
N LYS A 43 10.32 0.17 -20.55
CA LYS A 43 9.24 -0.64 -19.96
C LYS A 43 7.91 0.10 -19.71
N PRO A 44 7.87 1.36 -19.21
CA PRO A 44 6.61 2.08 -18.98
C PRO A 44 5.83 2.35 -20.27
N GLN A 45 6.52 2.67 -21.38
CA GLN A 45 5.89 2.93 -22.67
C GLN A 45 5.29 1.67 -23.29
N LEU A 46 5.93 0.50 -23.08
CA LEU A 46 5.40 -0.78 -23.55
C LEU A 46 4.11 -1.16 -22.80
N ILE A 47 4.05 -0.89 -21.50
CA ILE A 47 2.85 -1.12 -20.66
C ILE A 47 1.73 -0.18 -21.11
N GLU A 48 2.01 1.10 -21.33
CA GLU A 48 1.02 2.09 -21.76
C GLU A 48 0.34 1.72 -23.08
N ARG A 49 1.08 1.13 -24.03
CA ARG A 49 0.53 0.64 -25.30
C ARG A 49 -0.39 -0.57 -25.14
N LEU A 50 -0.24 -1.35 -24.06
CA LEU A 50 -1.07 -2.54 -23.78
C LEU A 50 -2.30 -2.26 -22.92
N LYS A 51 -2.32 -1.14 -22.17
CA LYS A 51 -3.45 -0.69 -21.33
C LYS A 51 -4.83 -0.72 -22.02
N PRO A 52 -5.03 -0.12 -23.22
CA PRO A 52 -6.35 -0.06 -23.83
C PRO A 52 -6.92 -1.44 -24.20
N PHE A 53 -6.06 -2.44 -24.36
CA PHE A 53 -6.49 -3.80 -24.70
C PHE A 53 -6.70 -4.69 -23.47
N THR A 54 -6.02 -4.41 -22.35
CA THR A 54 -6.28 -5.08 -21.08
C THR A 54 -7.64 -4.65 -20.53
N GLU A 55 -7.98 -3.36 -20.64
CA GLU A 55 -9.29 -2.82 -20.25
C GLU A 55 -10.44 -3.41 -21.09
N LYS A 56 -10.27 -3.54 -22.41
CA LYS A 56 -11.26 -4.19 -23.28
C LYS A 56 -11.44 -5.69 -22.98
N GLN A 57 -10.39 -6.41 -22.59
CA GLN A 57 -10.51 -7.83 -22.21
C GLN A 57 -11.10 -8.04 -20.82
N LEU A 58 -10.89 -7.11 -19.88
CA LEU A 58 -11.55 -7.09 -18.57
C LEU A 58 -13.07 -6.85 -18.70
N ALA A 59 -13.49 -6.05 -19.68
CA ALA A 59 -14.91 -5.83 -19.98
C ALA A 59 -15.59 -7.04 -20.65
N ALA A 60 -14.85 -7.84 -21.42
CA ALA A 60 -15.41 -8.97 -22.18
C ALA A 60 -15.54 -10.28 -21.39
N ASN A 61 -14.85 -10.43 -20.26
CA ASN A 61 -14.74 -11.69 -19.51
C ASN A 61 -15.48 -11.71 -18.16
N GLN A 62 -16.45 -10.81 -17.92
CA GLN A 62 -17.32 -10.96 -16.75
C GLN A 62 -18.34 -12.09 -16.97
N PRO A 63 -18.35 -13.15 -16.14
CA PRO A 63 -19.48 -14.08 -16.12
C PRO A 63 -20.73 -13.35 -15.61
N PRO A 64 -21.96 -13.74 -16.01
CA PRO A 64 -23.18 -13.17 -15.46
C PRO A 64 -23.22 -13.49 -13.96
N MET A 65 -22.98 -12.49 -13.13
CA MET A 65 -23.09 -12.63 -11.69
C MET A 65 -24.56 -12.62 -11.28
N LEU A 66 -24.96 -13.62 -10.49
CA LEU A 66 -26.18 -13.52 -9.67
C LEU A 66 -26.13 -12.21 -8.87
N PRO A 67 -27.25 -11.48 -8.73
CA PRO A 67 -27.26 -10.19 -8.06
C PRO A 67 -26.96 -10.37 -6.57
N THR A 68 -25.70 -10.22 -6.20
CA THR A 68 -25.32 -9.96 -4.82
C THR A 68 -25.31 -8.45 -4.68
N GLN A 69 -26.32 -7.89 -4.01
CA GLN A 69 -26.43 -6.46 -3.75
C GLN A 69 -25.31 -5.98 -2.81
N HIS A 70 -24.10 -5.82 -3.34
CA HIS A 70 -23.03 -5.09 -2.66
C HIS A 70 -23.20 -3.60 -2.98
N ALA A 71 -24.12 -2.95 -2.27
CA ALA A 71 -24.16 -1.51 -2.25
C ALA A 71 -23.07 -1.01 -1.28
N THR A 72 -22.02 -0.44 -1.84
CA THR A 72 -20.95 0.20 -1.08
C THR A 72 -21.39 1.61 -0.73
N SER A 73 -21.96 1.80 0.45
CA SER A 73 -22.07 3.13 1.05
C SER A 73 -20.95 3.29 2.08
N ALA A 74 -20.23 4.41 1.98
CA ALA A 74 -19.24 4.82 2.97
C ALA A 74 -19.78 6.07 3.66
N ALA A 75 -19.97 5.99 4.98
CA ALA A 75 -20.29 7.15 5.81
C ALA A 75 -19.03 7.52 6.59
N ILE A 76 -18.53 8.73 6.36
CA ILE A 76 -17.40 9.29 7.10
C ILE A 76 -17.93 10.51 7.85
N SER A 77 -17.98 10.42 9.17
CA SER A 77 -18.23 11.56 10.04
C SER A 77 -16.90 12.23 10.37
N ILE A 78 -16.60 13.36 9.74
CA ILE A 78 -15.42 14.17 10.07
C ILE A 78 -15.83 15.23 11.07
N ILE A 79 -15.28 15.14 12.29
CA ILE A 79 -15.29 16.25 13.23
C ILE A 79 -14.00 17.01 12.97
N THR A 80 -14.08 18.16 12.32
CA THR A 80 -12.93 19.06 12.15
C THR A 80 -12.54 19.59 13.52
N ILE A 81 -11.54 18.96 14.13
CA ILE A 81 -10.84 19.52 15.30
C ILE A 81 -9.72 20.37 14.74
N PRO A 82 -9.68 21.70 14.99
CA PRO A 82 -8.53 22.49 14.61
C PRO A 82 -7.31 21.96 15.36
N SER A 83 -6.37 21.35 14.64
CA SER A 83 -5.07 20.97 15.19
C SER A 83 -4.18 22.21 15.20
N SER A 84 -3.78 22.66 16.39
CA SER A 84 -2.74 23.67 16.56
C SER A 84 -1.38 23.08 16.17
N SER A 85 -0.90 23.40 14.97
CA SER A 85 0.52 23.30 14.62
C SER A 85 1.08 24.71 14.42
N SER A 86 1.13 25.48 15.49
CA SER A 86 1.97 26.68 15.56
C SER A 86 2.29 26.92 17.02
N SER A 87 3.54 26.64 17.38
CA SER A 87 4.18 27.10 18.60
C SER A 87 4.36 28.61 18.52
N ASP A 88 3.31 29.37 18.81
CA ASP A 88 3.43 30.81 19.05
C ASP A 88 2.41 31.25 20.11
N ASP A 89 2.94 31.73 21.23
CA ASP A 89 2.24 32.09 22.46
C ASP A 89 1.63 33.50 22.36
N SER A 90 0.85 33.74 21.30
CA SER A 90 0.11 35.00 21.11
C SER A 90 -1.40 34.71 21.03
N LEU A 91 -2.22 35.68 21.49
CA LEU A 91 -3.68 35.63 21.63
C LEU A 91 -4.38 34.75 20.57
N PRO A 92 -5.47 34.02 20.92
CA PRO A 92 -6.06 33.02 20.04
C PRO A 92 -6.41 33.65 18.70
N SER A 93 -5.60 33.33 17.69
CA SER A 93 -5.82 33.79 16.33
C SER A 93 -7.19 33.27 15.90
N ALA A 94 -7.98 34.18 15.34
CA ALA A 94 -9.28 33.90 14.77
C ALA A 94 -9.19 32.68 13.85
N TYR A 95 -9.74 31.53 14.29
CA TYR A 95 -9.70 30.32 13.48
C TYR A 95 -10.60 30.51 12.25
N ASP A 96 -10.04 30.26 11.06
CA ASP A 96 -10.80 30.20 9.82
C ASP A 96 -11.54 28.85 9.76
N PHE A 97 -12.86 28.91 9.93
CA PHE A 97 -13.75 27.74 9.88
C PHE A 97 -14.19 27.38 8.46
N ASN A 98 -13.76 28.14 7.45
CA ASN A 98 -14.06 27.82 6.06
C ASN A 98 -13.40 26.49 5.70
N TRP A 99 -14.24 25.52 5.35
CA TRP A 99 -13.81 24.22 4.87
C TRP A 99 -14.32 24.01 3.45
N SER A 100 -13.56 23.23 2.69
CA SER A 100 -13.99 22.70 1.40
C SER A 100 -13.62 21.24 1.32
N MET A 101 -14.36 20.47 0.52
CA MET A 101 -14.03 19.06 0.27
C MET A 101 -12.58 18.92 -0.20
N ARG A 102 -12.13 19.82 -1.09
CA ARG A 102 -10.73 19.85 -1.55
C ARG A 102 -9.73 20.11 -0.41
N LYS A 103 -10.03 21.02 0.52
CA LYS A 103 -9.14 21.32 1.67
C LYS A 103 -9.10 20.15 2.66
N LEU A 104 -10.21 19.43 2.84
CA LEU A 104 -10.29 18.30 3.78
C LEU A 104 -9.70 16.99 3.23
N PHE A 105 -9.94 16.69 1.95
CA PHE A 105 -9.61 15.41 1.32
C PHE A 105 -8.50 15.51 0.27
N GLY A 106 -7.92 16.69 0.06
CA GLY A 106 -6.92 16.98 -0.98
C GLY A 106 -7.52 17.15 -2.38
N ASN A 107 -8.62 16.46 -2.68
CA ASN A 107 -9.32 16.49 -3.96
C ASN A 107 -10.82 16.73 -3.78
N GLY A 108 -11.49 17.23 -4.83
CA GLY A 108 -12.95 17.20 -4.89
C GLY A 108 -13.46 15.83 -5.37
N VAL A 109 -14.77 15.61 -5.29
CA VAL A 109 -15.40 14.37 -5.76
C VAL A 109 -15.40 14.36 -7.29
N PRO A 110 -14.67 13.43 -7.95
CA PRO A 110 -14.38 13.53 -9.37
C PRO A 110 -15.62 13.40 -10.25
N SER A 111 -16.49 12.42 -9.99
CA SER A 111 -17.76 12.23 -10.70
C SER A 111 -18.74 11.35 -9.93
N SER A 112 -19.97 11.27 -10.42
CA SER A 112 -20.89 10.19 -10.05
C SER A 112 -20.29 8.82 -10.40
N CYS A 113 -20.66 7.79 -9.64
CA CYS A 113 -20.27 6.43 -9.92
C CYS A 113 -21.14 5.86 -11.06
N SER A 114 -20.55 5.48 -12.19
CA SER A 114 -21.28 4.97 -13.37
C SER A 114 -21.99 3.63 -13.15
N GLN A 115 -21.60 2.88 -12.12
CA GLN A 115 -22.17 1.58 -11.77
C GLN A 115 -23.23 1.67 -10.66
N ALA A 116 -23.43 2.85 -10.06
CA ALA A 116 -24.36 3.02 -8.96
C ALA A 116 -25.69 3.61 -9.44
N GLU A 117 -26.80 3.06 -8.96
CA GLU A 117 -28.14 3.60 -9.22
C GLU A 117 -28.32 5.00 -8.61
N THR A 118 -27.62 5.28 -7.50
CA THR A 118 -27.66 6.57 -6.81
C THR A 118 -26.26 7.00 -6.38
N SER A 119 -25.95 8.29 -6.54
CA SER A 119 -24.67 8.88 -6.16
C SER A 119 -24.93 10.25 -5.56
N ALA A 120 -24.90 10.34 -4.22
CA ALA A 120 -25.26 11.57 -3.51
C ALA A 120 -24.29 11.88 -2.36
N VAL A 121 -24.02 13.17 -2.16
CA VAL A 121 -23.26 13.70 -1.02
C VAL A 121 -24.24 14.34 -0.04
N TYR A 122 -24.09 14.01 1.25
CA TYR A 122 -24.92 14.54 2.33
C TYR A 122 -24.04 15.37 3.26
N VAL A 123 -24.44 16.62 3.50
CA VAL A 123 -23.75 17.55 4.41
C VAL A 123 -24.72 17.99 5.49
N ASP A 124 -24.36 17.77 6.75
CA ASP A 124 -25.17 18.26 7.88
C ASP A 124 -25.00 19.78 8.02
N ILE A 125 -26.09 20.52 7.81
CA ILE A 125 -26.18 21.98 7.89
C ILE A 125 -26.96 22.45 9.14
N THR A 126 -27.23 21.55 10.09
CA THR A 126 -27.98 21.85 11.33
C THR A 126 -27.33 22.97 12.13
N ALA A 127 -25.99 23.06 12.11
CA ALA A 127 -25.24 24.09 12.80
C ALA A 127 -25.55 25.52 12.30
N ASN A 128 -26.14 25.68 11.11
CA ASN A 128 -26.53 26.99 10.56
C ASN A 128 -27.74 27.58 11.30
N LEU A 129 -28.61 26.72 11.87
CA LEU A 129 -29.81 27.16 12.60
C LEU A 129 -29.54 27.46 14.07
N THR A 130 -28.60 26.74 14.69
CA THR A 130 -28.30 26.85 16.12
C THR A 130 -27.04 27.67 16.41
N GLY A 131 -26.24 27.95 15.38
CA GLY A 131 -24.90 28.53 15.49
C GLY A 131 -24.68 29.72 14.54
N PRO A 132 -23.42 30.11 14.31
CA PRO A 132 -23.11 31.22 13.41
C PRO A 132 -23.46 30.85 11.98
N VAL A 133 -24.12 31.78 11.30
CA VAL A 133 -24.60 31.59 9.94
C VAL A 133 -23.43 31.33 8.99
N PHE A 134 -23.60 30.35 8.12
CA PHE A 134 -22.68 30.09 7.03
C PHE A 134 -23.42 29.82 5.74
N GLU A 135 -22.80 30.23 4.66
CA GLU A 135 -23.28 29.94 3.31
C GLU A 135 -22.56 28.70 2.78
N ILE A 136 -23.31 27.84 2.09
CA ILE A 136 -22.79 26.61 1.49
C ILE A 136 -22.89 26.74 -0.02
N PHE A 137 -21.80 26.43 -0.71
CA PHE A 137 -21.73 26.53 -2.17
C PHE A 137 -21.18 25.23 -2.77
N PRO A 138 -21.72 24.75 -3.90
CA PRO A 138 -22.92 25.25 -4.60
C PRO A 138 -24.21 25.00 -3.80
N ASP A 139 -25.33 25.56 -4.26
CA ASP A 139 -26.65 25.31 -3.66
C ASP A 139 -27.01 23.82 -3.68
N PRO A 140 -27.60 23.28 -2.60
CA PRO A 140 -27.98 21.88 -2.53
C PRO A 140 -29.13 21.53 -3.47
N THR A 141 -29.10 20.34 -4.06
CA THR A 141 -30.20 19.79 -4.87
C THR A 141 -31.49 19.68 -4.05
N GLN A 142 -31.36 19.24 -2.79
CA GLN A 142 -32.47 19.11 -1.86
C GLN A 142 -31.98 19.28 -0.43
N VAL A 143 -32.81 19.84 0.44
CA VAL A 143 -32.57 19.84 1.89
C VAL A 143 -33.52 18.84 2.55
N LEU A 144 -32.94 17.85 3.23
CA LEU A 144 -33.65 16.82 3.98
C LEU A 144 -33.72 17.20 5.46
N THR A 145 -34.83 16.88 6.10
CA THR A 145 -34.98 17.01 7.55
C THR A 145 -35.01 15.62 8.17
N SER A 146 -34.03 15.30 9.02
CA SER A 146 -33.98 14.05 9.79
C SER A 146 -34.39 14.31 11.22
N LEU A 147 -35.35 13.55 11.74
CA LEU A 147 -35.68 13.53 13.15
C LEU A 147 -35.24 12.19 13.72
N HIS A 148 -34.16 12.19 14.50
CA HIS A 148 -33.67 10.96 15.15
C HIS A 148 -32.99 11.29 16.48
N GLY A 149 -33.18 10.43 17.49
CA GLY A 149 -32.62 10.64 18.83
C GLY A 149 -33.08 11.91 19.53
N GLY A 150 -34.27 12.43 19.20
CA GLY A 150 -34.82 13.69 19.75
C GLY A 150 -34.17 14.96 19.20
N GLN A 151 -33.29 14.86 18.21
CA GLN A 151 -32.67 16.00 17.54
C GLN A 151 -33.18 16.10 16.09
N LYS A 152 -33.44 17.34 15.67
CA LYS A 152 -33.81 17.68 14.30
C LYS A 152 -32.56 18.10 13.55
N HIS A 153 -32.17 17.32 12.56
CA HIS A 153 -31.03 17.59 11.70
C HIS A 153 -31.51 18.07 10.32
N HIS A 154 -30.86 19.11 9.81
CA HIS A 154 -31.05 19.61 8.45
C HIS A 154 -29.85 19.18 7.61
N ILE A 155 -30.09 18.41 6.55
CA ILE A 155 -29.06 17.77 5.75
C ILE A 155 -29.19 18.25 4.30
N ALA A 156 -28.17 18.93 3.80
CA ALA A 156 -28.03 19.28 2.40
C ALA A 156 -27.65 18.04 1.58
N MET A 157 -28.44 17.70 0.57
CA MET A 157 -28.21 16.60 -0.36
C MET A 157 -27.80 17.14 -1.72
N TYR A 158 -26.70 16.62 -2.25
CA TYR A 158 -26.20 16.92 -3.59
C TYR A 158 -26.26 15.66 -4.45
N ASN A 159 -27.07 15.68 -5.51
CA ASN A 159 -27.12 14.57 -6.46
C ASN A 159 -26.00 14.71 -7.51
N LEU A 160 -24.98 13.86 -7.40
CA LEU A 160 -23.82 13.91 -8.30
C LEU A 160 -24.17 13.52 -9.74
N ILE A 161 -25.24 12.75 -9.96
CA ILE A 161 -25.68 12.36 -11.32
C ILE A 161 -26.19 13.58 -12.08
N GLU A 162 -26.91 14.48 -11.39
CA GLU A 162 -27.44 15.71 -11.99
C GLU A 162 -26.37 16.80 -12.12
N ILE A 163 -25.52 16.93 -11.09
CA ILE A 163 -24.54 18.02 -10.98
C ILE A 163 -23.28 17.74 -11.79
N THR A 164 -22.77 16.50 -11.74
CA THR A 164 -21.46 16.18 -12.30
C THR A 164 -21.58 15.62 -13.70
N LYS A 165 -21.82 16.50 -14.68
CA LYS A 165 -21.79 16.12 -16.10
C LYS A 165 -20.39 16.07 -16.71
N GLU A 166 -19.37 16.64 -16.06
CA GLU A 166 -17.95 16.59 -16.53
C GLU A 166 -16.95 17.31 -15.59
N ARG A 167 -17.36 17.76 -14.39
CA ARG A 167 -16.53 18.58 -13.48
C ARG A 167 -16.41 17.97 -12.10
N ILE A 168 -15.22 18.08 -11.52
CA ILE A 168 -14.96 17.70 -10.13
C ILE A 168 -15.90 18.51 -9.21
N PHE A 169 -16.74 17.81 -8.47
CA PHE A 169 -17.67 18.39 -7.51
C PHE A 169 -16.95 18.76 -6.21
N ASN A 170 -17.15 19.97 -5.73
CA ASN A 170 -16.56 20.47 -4.49
C ASN A 170 -17.60 21.30 -3.74
N VAL A 171 -17.86 20.92 -2.51
CA VAL A 171 -18.68 21.71 -1.57
C VAL A 171 -17.73 22.49 -0.67
N TYR A 172 -18.07 23.74 -0.41
CA TYR A 172 -17.35 24.58 0.53
C TYR A 172 -18.31 25.46 1.33
N THR A 173 -17.86 25.88 2.50
CA THR A 173 -18.59 26.80 3.37
C THR A 173 -17.84 28.12 3.53
N ILE A 174 -18.60 29.21 3.57
CA ILE A 174 -18.11 30.55 3.89
C ILE A 174 -18.81 31.01 5.17
N HIS A 175 -18.02 31.33 6.18
CA HIS A 175 -18.47 31.88 7.46
C HIS A 175 -18.30 33.40 7.47
N GLU A 176 -19.33 34.14 7.86
CA GLU A 176 -19.28 35.61 7.94
C GLU A 176 -18.33 36.11 9.04
N LYS A 177 -18.20 35.34 10.13
CA LYS A 177 -17.37 35.71 11.29
C LYS A 177 -16.48 34.54 11.73
N PRO A 178 -15.18 34.76 11.98
CA PRO A 178 -14.32 33.72 12.56
C PRO A 178 -14.75 33.42 14.01
N ARG A 179 -14.66 32.15 14.43
CA ARG A 179 -15.17 31.72 15.75
C ARG A 179 -14.11 31.74 16.84
N VAL A 180 -14.60 31.78 18.08
CA VAL A 180 -13.99 31.14 19.26
C VAL A 180 -14.35 29.64 19.22
N SER A 181 -13.39 28.76 19.51
CA SER A 181 -13.44 27.31 19.28
C SER A 181 -14.81 26.64 19.52
N PRO A 182 -15.29 25.79 18.59
CA PRO A 182 -16.52 25.04 18.80
C PRO A 182 -16.34 24.10 20.00
N VAL A 183 -17.36 24.06 20.88
CA VAL A 183 -17.42 23.06 21.94
C VAL A 183 -17.56 21.69 21.29
N SER A 184 -16.51 20.87 21.38
CA SER A 184 -16.54 19.49 20.89
C SER A 184 -17.52 18.68 21.75
N ILE A 185 -18.71 18.41 21.21
CA ILE A 185 -19.69 17.54 21.86
C ILE A 185 -19.20 16.11 21.70
N GLN A 186 -18.70 15.53 22.78
CA GLN A 186 -18.27 14.14 22.79
C GLN A 186 -19.47 13.23 22.48
N PRO A 187 -19.29 12.20 21.62
CA PRO A 187 -20.35 11.27 21.31
C PRO A 187 -20.70 10.41 22.53
N THR A 188 -21.85 9.74 22.48
CA THR A 188 -22.36 8.87 23.56
C THR A 188 -21.36 7.78 23.95
N LEU A 189 -20.63 7.26 22.96
CA LEU A 189 -19.59 6.26 23.11
C LEU A 189 -18.38 6.70 22.29
N TYR A 190 -17.21 6.76 22.92
CA TYR A 190 -15.92 6.93 22.24
C TYR A 190 -14.85 6.11 22.95
N ALA A 191 -13.74 5.89 22.28
CA ALA A 191 -12.62 5.15 22.82
C ALA A 191 -11.29 5.81 22.45
N HIS A 192 -10.30 5.57 23.29
CA HIS A 192 -8.93 6.00 23.08
C HIS A 192 -7.98 4.85 23.42
N ARG A 193 -7.05 4.55 22.52
CA ARG A 193 -6.13 3.41 22.60
C ARG A 193 -4.69 3.90 22.53
N TYR A 194 -3.83 3.34 23.37
CA TYR A 194 -2.40 3.70 23.43
C TYR A 194 -1.54 2.51 23.89
N ILE A 195 -0.24 2.59 23.62
CA ILE A 195 0.76 1.62 24.08
C ILE A 195 1.32 2.07 25.43
N THR A 196 1.60 1.10 26.28
CA THR A 196 2.27 1.23 27.57
C THR A 196 3.52 0.36 27.58
N GLY A 197 4.47 0.65 28.47
CA GLY A 197 5.75 -0.06 28.58
C GLY A 197 6.95 0.85 28.35
N TYR A 198 8.11 0.37 28.77
CA TYR A 198 9.40 1.03 28.56
C TYR A 198 10.38 0.05 27.90
N GLY A 199 11.21 0.56 27.00
CA GLY A 199 12.15 -0.24 26.23
C GLY A 199 11.48 -1.05 25.10
N GLN A 200 12.19 -2.05 24.60
CA GLN A 200 11.77 -2.89 23.46
C GLN A 200 11.66 -4.37 23.84
N GLU A 201 11.41 -4.68 25.12
CA GLU A 201 11.23 -6.05 25.61
C GLU A 201 9.75 -6.36 25.89
N ARG A 202 9.12 -5.53 26.72
CA ARG A 202 7.72 -5.69 27.16
C ARG A 202 6.92 -4.41 26.94
N GLY A 203 5.70 -4.58 26.46
CA GLY A 203 4.73 -3.52 26.28
C GLY A 203 3.35 -3.96 26.72
N GLY A 204 2.38 -3.07 26.61
CA GLY A 204 0.98 -3.37 26.82
C GLY A 204 0.10 -2.46 26.00
N ILE A 205 -1.07 -2.95 25.61
CA ILE A 205 -2.08 -2.19 24.89
C ILE A 205 -3.15 -1.84 25.90
N VAL A 206 -3.46 -0.54 26.00
CA VAL A 206 -4.53 -0.04 26.85
C VAL A 206 -5.56 0.66 26.00
N THR A 207 -6.82 0.20 26.08
CA THR A 207 -7.97 0.84 25.45
C THR A 207 -8.91 1.37 26.52
N LYS A 208 -9.14 2.68 26.53
CA LYS A 208 -10.12 3.37 27.39
C LYS A 208 -11.40 3.61 26.62
N ILE A 209 -12.48 2.97 27.03
CA ILE A 209 -13.81 3.11 26.45
C ILE A 209 -14.66 3.97 27.38
N HIS A 210 -15.22 5.05 26.84
CA HIS A 210 -16.00 6.02 27.60
C HIS A 210 -17.48 5.86 27.27
N ASN A 211 -18.26 5.41 28.25
CA ASN A 211 -19.71 5.38 28.15
C ASN A 211 -20.28 6.66 28.79
N LYS A 212 -20.71 7.62 27.97
CA LYS A 212 -21.39 8.84 28.46
C LYS A 212 -22.91 8.66 28.60
N HIS A 213 -23.44 7.51 28.20
CA HIS A 213 -24.85 7.20 28.31
C HIS A 213 -25.28 6.98 29.77
N ARG A 214 -26.58 7.19 30.04
CA ARG A 214 -27.18 7.03 31.39
C ARG A 214 -27.45 5.58 31.76
N THR A 215 -27.44 4.68 30.79
CA THR A 215 -27.62 3.24 30.99
C THR A 215 -26.30 2.51 30.71
N PRO A 216 -26.11 1.32 31.29
CA PRO A 216 -25.01 0.47 30.88
C PRO A 216 -25.17 0.07 29.40
N LEU A 217 -24.04 -0.13 28.72
CA LEU A 217 -23.98 -0.54 27.33
C LEU A 217 -23.25 -1.87 27.20
N LYS A 218 -23.83 -2.80 26.45
CA LYS A 218 -23.16 -4.06 26.08
C LYS A 218 -22.21 -3.77 24.92
N ILE A 219 -20.93 -4.09 25.13
CA ILE A 219 -19.85 -3.80 24.19
C ILE A 219 -19.17 -5.10 23.80
N ILE A 220 -18.93 -5.25 22.50
CA ILE A 220 -18.05 -6.27 21.94
C ILE A 220 -16.76 -5.58 21.51
N TYR A 221 -15.68 -5.93 22.17
CA TYR A 221 -14.33 -5.51 21.85
C TYR A 221 -13.64 -6.58 21.01
N LEU A 222 -13.21 -6.23 19.81
CA LEU A 222 -12.49 -7.09 18.91
C LEU A 222 -11.13 -6.48 18.60
N GLU A 223 -10.07 -7.27 18.79
CA GLU A 223 -8.72 -6.87 18.48
C GLU A 223 -7.99 -7.96 17.70
N ASN A 224 -7.36 -7.54 16.60
CA ASN A 224 -6.60 -8.39 15.71
C ASN A 224 -5.15 -7.89 15.67
N ILE A 225 -4.28 -8.56 16.42
CA ILE A 225 -2.90 -8.13 16.63
C ILE A 225 -1.95 -9.00 15.80
N PRO A 226 -1.02 -8.42 15.03
CA PRO A 226 -0.04 -9.18 14.26
C PRO A 226 0.73 -10.21 15.09
N TRP A 227 1.18 -11.28 14.42
CA TRP A 227 1.87 -12.41 15.08
C TRP A 227 3.20 -12.03 15.75
N PHE A 228 3.81 -10.92 15.35
CA PHE A 228 5.11 -10.45 15.85
C PHE A 228 5.02 -9.65 17.17
N THR A 229 3.81 -9.42 17.67
CA THR A 229 3.55 -8.89 19.02
C THR A 229 2.75 -9.92 19.82
N PRO A 230 3.42 -10.96 20.39
CA PRO A 230 2.78 -11.96 21.22
C PRO A 230 2.00 -11.39 22.38
N LEU A 231 0.69 -11.63 22.38
CA LEU A 231 -0.23 -11.15 23.39
C LEU A 231 -0.37 -12.13 24.54
N TYR A 232 -0.21 -11.66 25.77
CA TYR A 232 -0.40 -12.44 26.97
C TYR A 232 -1.86 -12.42 27.42
N TYR A 233 -2.62 -13.41 26.99
CA TYR A 233 -4.03 -13.51 27.35
C TYR A 233 -4.29 -13.49 28.87
N HIS A 234 -3.37 -14.05 29.67
CA HIS A 234 -3.50 -14.09 31.13
C HIS A 234 -3.37 -12.73 31.82
N THR A 235 -2.85 -11.70 31.14
CA THR A 235 -2.73 -10.33 31.69
C THR A 235 -3.93 -9.44 31.32
N LEU A 236 -4.92 -9.98 30.58
CA LEU A 236 -6.13 -9.26 30.23
C LEU A 236 -6.89 -8.83 31.49
N LYS A 237 -6.96 -7.52 31.72
CA LYS A 237 -7.74 -6.90 32.80
C LYS A 237 -8.74 -5.90 32.22
N ILE A 238 -9.95 -5.93 32.77
CA ILE A 238 -11.01 -4.99 32.40
C ILE A 238 -11.49 -4.31 33.68
N THR A 239 -11.28 -3.00 33.77
CA THR A 239 -11.59 -2.25 34.99
C THR A 239 -12.39 -1.01 34.66
N SER A 240 -13.47 -0.74 35.40
CA SER A 240 -14.19 0.53 35.34
C SER A 240 -14.04 1.24 36.69
N GLY A 241 -13.26 2.32 36.70
CA GLY A 241 -12.77 2.93 37.94
C GLY A 241 -12.02 1.90 38.79
N ASN A 242 -12.47 1.70 40.03
CA ASN A 242 -11.84 0.76 40.98
C ASN A 242 -12.43 -0.65 40.93
N LYS A 243 -13.39 -0.92 40.03
CA LYS A 243 -14.08 -2.21 39.95
C LYS A 243 -13.60 -3.00 38.74
N GLU A 244 -13.21 -4.24 38.95
CA GLU A 244 -12.91 -5.17 37.86
C GLU A 244 -14.23 -5.72 37.27
N ILE A 245 -14.32 -5.74 35.94
CA ILE A 245 -15.48 -6.20 35.19
C ILE A 245 -15.19 -7.60 34.66
N ILE A 246 -16.03 -8.56 35.04
CA ILE A 246 -15.97 -9.91 34.50
C ILE A 246 -16.60 -9.91 33.10
N PRO A 247 -15.89 -10.38 32.07
CA PRO A 247 -16.45 -10.46 30.72
C PRO A 247 -17.56 -11.50 30.62
N LEU A 248 -18.57 -11.21 29.81
CA LEU A 248 -19.66 -12.13 29.48
C LEU A 248 -19.20 -13.23 28.53
N ILE A 249 -18.39 -12.87 27.52
CA ILE A 249 -17.83 -13.79 26.53
C ILE A 249 -16.37 -13.45 26.32
N LYS A 250 -15.52 -14.46 26.24
CA LYS A 250 -14.11 -14.33 25.86
C LYS A 250 -13.78 -15.36 24.80
N LYS A 251 -13.27 -14.91 23.66
CA LYS A 251 -12.77 -15.76 22.59
C LYS A 251 -11.37 -15.31 22.23
N TYR A 252 -10.40 -16.18 22.44
CA TYR A 252 -9.00 -15.93 22.14
C TYR A 252 -8.50 -17.02 21.21
N ILE A 253 -7.88 -16.59 20.10
CA ILE A 253 -7.18 -17.49 19.18
C ILE A 253 -5.72 -17.04 19.16
N PRO A 254 -4.78 -17.87 19.63
CA PRO A 254 -3.38 -17.50 19.66
C PRO A 254 -2.83 -17.31 18.25
N GLY A 255 -1.93 -16.34 18.09
CA GLY A 255 -1.21 -16.13 16.84
C GLY A 255 -0.28 -17.29 16.53
N LYS A 256 0.06 -17.44 15.24
CA LYS A 256 1.09 -18.34 14.75
C LYS A 256 2.06 -17.52 13.92
N ALA A 257 3.34 -17.55 14.27
CA ALA A 257 4.37 -16.76 13.61
C ALA A 257 4.32 -16.93 12.08
N ARG A 258 4.26 -15.82 11.34
CA ARG A 258 4.19 -15.72 9.87
C ARG A 258 2.98 -16.37 9.20
N VAL A 259 1.99 -16.83 9.98
CA VAL A 259 0.82 -17.54 9.45
C VAL A 259 -0.47 -16.87 9.88
N ARG A 260 -0.61 -16.52 11.16
CA ARG A 260 -1.88 -16.07 11.72
C ARG A 260 -1.68 -15.01 12.81
N PRO A 261 -2.42 -13.89 12.79
CA PRO A 261 -2.43 -12.92 13.89
C PRO A 261 -3.13 -13.46 15.15
N TYR A 262 -2.95 -12.78 16.27
CA TYR A 262 -3.71 -12.99 17.50
C TYR A 262 -5.10 -12.39 17.35
N TYR A 263 -6.12 -13.18 17.70
CA TYR A 263 -7.51 -12.74 17.70
C TYR A 263 -8.02 -12.71 19.14
N LEU A 264 -8.43 -11.53 19.60
CA LEU A 264 -9.02 -11.34 20.92
C LEU A 264 -10.40 -10.69 20.75
N GLU A 265 -11.44 -11.42 21.15
CA GLU A 265 -12.82 -10.94 21.17
C GLU A 265 -13.38 -11.07 22.58
N VAL A 266 -13.87 -9.96 23.12
CA VAL A 266 -14.35 -9.87 24.51
C VAL A 266 -15.65 -9.09 24.55
N ALA A 267 -16.70 -9.71 25.08
CA ALA A 267 -17.97 -9.04 25.32
C ALA A 267 -18.09 -8.70 26.80
N PHE A 268 -18.40 -7.45 27.14
CA PHE A 268 -18.61 -7.00 28.52
C PHE A 268 -19.63 -5.87 28.57
N GLU A 269 -20.11 -5.58 29.77
CA GLU A 269 -21.05 -4.50 30.02
C GLU A 269 -20.32 -3.29 30.60
N ALA A 270 -20.27 -2.19 29.85
CA ALA A 270 -19.68 -0.94 30.28
C ALA A 270 -20.69 -0.15 31.13
N PRO A 271 -20.41 0.14 32.41
CA PRO A 271 -21.35 0.84 33.28
C PRO A 271 -21.73 2.23 32.77
N ALA A 272 -22.91 2.70 33.17
CA ALA A 272 -23.39 4.04 32.85
C ALA A 272 -22.41 5.13 33.31
N ARG A 273 -22.22 6.18 32.50
CA ARG A 273 -21.39 7.35 32.83
C ARG A 273 -19.99 7.00 33.37
N SER A 274 -19.37 5.96 32.81
CA SER A 274 -18.10 5.43 33.30
C SER A 274 -17.04 5.33 32.21
N VAL A 275 -15.80 5.13 32.64
CA VAL A 275 -14.66 4.84 31.76
C VAL A 275 -14.17 3.44 32.06
N THR A 276 -14.34 2.54 31.10
CA THR A 276 -13.86 1.16 31.19
C THR A 276 -12.51 1.05 30.49
N THR A 277 -11.49 0.63 31.23
CA THR A 277 -10.13 0.41 30.74
C THR A 277 -9.92 -1.07 30.51
N LEU A 278 -9.53 -1.43 29.30
CA LEU A 278 -9.11 -2.76 28.91
C LEU A 278 -7.59 -2.72 28.73
N SER A 279 -6.84 -3.52 29.49
CA SER A 279 -5.39 -3.60 29.41
C SER A 279 -4.93 -5.03 29.13
N VAL A 280 -3.98 -5.19 28.23
CA VAL A 280 -3.36 -6.48 27.94
C VAL A 280 -1.89 -6.30 27.57
N ASP A 281 -1.04 -7.15 28.12
CA ASP A 281 0.41 -7.07 27.92
C ASP A 281 0.85 -7.88 26.70
N PHE A 282 1.93 -7.43 26.07
CA PHE A 282 2.58 -8.13 24.97
C PHE A 282 4.10 -8.01 25.06
N THR A 283 4.81 -8.88 24.34
CA THR A 283 6.27 -8.76 24.17
C THR A 283 6.63 -8.43 22.74
N TYR A 284 7.76 -7.77 22.58
CA TYR A 284 8.32 -7.50 21.26
C TYR A 284 9.06 -8.75 20.78
N MET A 285 8.84 -9.16 19.52
CA MET A 285 9.64 -10.21 18.89
C MET A 285 10.73 -9.63 18.00
N PHE A 286 11.85 -10.35 17.93
CA PHE A 286 12.85 -10.15 16.90
C PHE A 286 12.34 -10.67 15.56
N LEU A 287 12.30 -9.79 14.57
CA LEU A 287 12.04 -10.14 13.19
C LEU A 287 13.35 -10.48 12.47
N LYS A 288 13.24 -11.18 11.34
CA LYS A 288 14.37 -11.37 10.44
C LYS A 288 14.67 -10.06 9.72
N TRP A 289 15.92 -9.84 9.32
CA TRP A 289 16.33 -8.61 8.62
C TRP A 289 15.50 -8.33 7.34
N GLN A 290 15.07 -9.38 6.63
CA GLN A 290 14.22 -9.27 5.42
C GLN A 290 12.76 -8.92 5.71
N GLU A 291 12.34 -8.98 6.97
CA GLU A 291 10.94 -8.72 7.40
C GLU A 291 10.74 -7.27 7.83
N TYR A 292 11.81 -6.48 7.97
CA TYR A 292 11.70 -5.06 8.24
C TYR A 292 11.31 -4.30 6.97
N PRO A 293 10.48 -3.25 7.09
CA PRO A 293 10.31 -2.29 6.01
C PRO A 293 11.66 -1.61 5.69
N PRO A 294 11.80 -0.99 4.50
CA PRO A 294 13.02 -0.28 4.12
C PRO A 294 13.51 0.75 5.15
N ASP A 295 12.57 1.38 5.87
CA ASP A 295 12.85 2.21 7.04
C ASP A 295 12.42 1.48 8.32
N ALA A 296 13.39 0.84 8.98
CA ALA A 296 13.15 0.11 10.21
C ALA A 296 12.88 1.02 11.42
N ASN A 297 13.28 2.30 11.36
CA ASN A 297 13.12 3.25 12.46
C ASN A 297 11.69 3.80 12.55
N HIS A 298 10.93 3.74 11.46
CA HIS A 298 9.51 4.12 11.42
C HIS A 298 8.62 3.26 12.32
N GLY A 299 9.01 2.01 12.55
CA GLY A 299 8.24 1.04 13.33
C GLY A 299 7.10 0.37 12.55
N PHE A 300 6.35 -0.48 13.25
CA PHE A 300 5.31 -1.32 12.69
C PHE A 300 3.92 -0.85 13.12
N TYR A 301 3.00 -0.75 12.18
CA TYR A 301 1.61 -0.43 12.48
C TYR A 301 0.87 -1.64 13.04
N LEU A 302 0.27 -1.46 14.22
CA LEU A 302 -0.80 -2.31 14.74
C LEU A 302 -2.14 -1.78 14.26
N GLY A 303 -2.96 -2.67 13.72
CA GLY A 303 -4.33 -2.35 13.32
C GLY A 303 -5.16 -1.80 14.48
N SER A 304 -6.23 -1.07 14.17
CA SER A 304 -7.18 -0.55 15.15
C SER A 304 -8.02 -1.67 15.77
N ALA A 305 -8.40 -1.49 17.04
CA ALA A 305 -9.42 -2.30 17.66
C ALA A 305 -10.81 -1.87 17.18
N ILE A 306 -11.72 -2.82 17.14
CA ILE A 306 -13.11 -2.64 16.73
C ILE A 306 -13.98 -2.74 17.98
N ILE A 307 -14.78 -1.72 18.21
CA ILE A 307 -15.75 -1.67 19.31
C ILE A 307 -17.13 -1.65 18.70
N THR A 308 -17.91 -2.69 18.96
CA THR A 308 -19.29 -2.80 18.51
C THR A 308 -20.22 -2.66 19.71
N ALA A 309 -21.21 -1.78 19.60
CA ALA A 309 -22.20 -1.57 20.65
C ALA A 309 -23.59 -1.27 20.05
N LEU A 310 -24.64 -1.66 20.76
CA LEU A 310 -26.01 -1.29 20.42
C LEU A 310 -26.40 -0.06 21.26
N LEU A 311 -26.50 1.11 20.63
CA LEU A 311 -26.90 2.34 21.31
C LEU A 311 -28.44 2.40 21.40
N PRO A 312 -29.01 2.78 22.57
CA PRO A 312 -30.45 2.94 22.73
C PRO A 312 -30.97 4.25 22.10
N THR A 313 -30.09 5.15 21.68
CA THR A 313 -30.46 6.43 21.07
C THR A 313 -29.51 6.77 19.94
N ALA A 314 -30.05 7.21 18.80
CA ALA A 314 -29.32 7.62 17.59
C ALA A 314 -28.73 9.03 17.65
N ARG A 315 -28.38 9.55 18.83
CA ARG A 315 -27.81 10.90 18.93
C ARG A 315 -26.43 10.91 18.28
N ASN A 316 -26.25 11.73 17.23
CA ASN A 316 -25.04 11.76 16.39
C ASN A 316 -24.69 10.38 15.77
N TYR A 317 -25.70 9.60 15.40
CA TYR A 317 -25.51 8.30 14.75
C TYR A 317 -25.39 8.43 13.24
N THR A 318 -24.25 8.03 12.68
CA THR A 318 -23.94 8.12 11.25
C THR A 318 -23.49 6.75 10.70
N ALA A 319 -24.32 5.72 10.88
CA ALA A 319 -24.04 4.40 10.34
C ALA A 319 -25.21 3.85 9.53
N ILE A 320 -24.88 2.98 8.57
CA ILE A 320 -25.84 2.38 7.65
C ILE A 320 -26.69 1.37 8.45
N PRO A 321 -28.02 1.40 8.31
CA PRO A 321 -28.88 0.41 8.96
C PRO A 321 -28.60 -1.00 8.44
N GLN A 322 -28.62 -2.03 9.30
CA GLN A 322 -28.34 -3.42 8.87
C GLN A 322 -29.28 -3.96 7.78
N THR A 323 -30.49 -3.43 7.68
CA THR A 323 -31.54 -3.90 6.76
C THR A 323 -31.45 -3.28 5.38
N GLN A 324 -30.67 -2.22 5.19
CA GLN A 324 -30.65 -1.44 3.97
C GLN A 324 -29.23 -0.96 3.68
N SER A 325 -28.99 -0.48 2.46
CA SER A 325 -27.62 -0.22 2.01
C SER A 325 -27.29 1.25 1.75
N LEU A 326 -28.27 2.15 1.83
CA LEU A 326 -28.06 3.58 1.57
C LEU A 326 -27.98 4.36 2.89
N ILE A 327 -27.08 5.35 2.94
CA ILE A 327 -26.97 6.23 4.12
C ILE A 327 -28.22 7.11 4.30
N LYS A 328 -28.91 7.44 3.21
CA LYS A 328 -30.21 8.15 3.23
C LYS A 328 -31.22 7.45 4.13
N ASN A 329 -31.13 6.12 4.18
CA ASN A 329 -32.04 5.31 4.95
C ASN A 329 -31.70 5.30 6.45
N SER A 330 -30.56 5.86 6.88
CA SER A 330 -30.31 6.11 8.30
C SER A 330 -31.10 7.32 8.83
N PHE A 331 -31.61 8.17 7.94
CA PHE A 331 -32.35 9.38 8.30
C PHE A 331 -33.79 9.03 8.65
N ASN A 332 -34.30 9.60 9.75
CA ASN A 332 -35.69 9.45 10.20
C ASN A 332 -36.14 7.98 10.45
N ILE A 333 -35.25 7.15 10.98
CA ILE A 333 -35.57 5.79 11.41
C ILE A 333 -35.57 5.70 12.94
N SER A 334 -36.74 5.40 13.52
CA SER A 334 -36.89 5.06 14.93
C SER A 334 -36.77 3.55 15.10
N ARG A 335 -35.82 3.10 15.93
CA ARG A 335 -35.56 1.68 16.23
C ARG A 335 -35.25 1.51 17.71
N ASP A 336 -35.46 0.30 18.21
CA ASP A 336 -35.16 -0.08 19.59
C ASP A 336 -33.66 -0.03 19.91
N GLY A 337 -32.80 -0.09 18.88
CA GLY A 337 -31.36 0.04 19.02
C GLY A 337 -30.64 0.36 17.71
N TYR A 338 -29.50 1.05 17.84
CA TYR A 338 -28.66 1.50 16.74
C TYR A 338 -27.28 0.87 16.87
N LEU A 339 -26.95 -0.04 15.95
CA LEU A 339 -25.67 -0.74 15.96
C LEU A 339 -24.56 0.21 15.50
N VAL A 340 -23.62 0.51 16.37
CA VAL A 340 -22.44 1.32 16.05
C VAL A 340 -21.20 0.45 16.10
N GLN A 341 -20.34 0.63 15.10
CA GLN A 341 -19.00 0.07 15.06
C GLN A 341 -17.98 1.21 15.05
N LEU A 342 -17.24 1.36 16.14
CA LEU A 342 -16.16 2.31 16.28
C LEU A 342 -14.82 1.62 16.00
N ARG A 343 -13.91 2.33 15.33
CA ARG A 343 -12.52 1.92 15.19
C ARG A 343 -11.66 2.84 16.03
N THR A 344 -10.79 2.25 16.86
CA THR A 344 -9.84 3.02 17.66
C THR A 344 -8.67 3.51 16.81
N GLU A 345 -7.73 4.18 17.44
CA GLU A 345 -6.45 4.57 16.85
C GLU A 345 -5.64 3.34 16.42
N ALA A 346 -4.93 3.47 15.30
CA ALA A 346 -3.85 2.56 14.93
C ALA A 346 -2.61 2.90 15.77
N LEU A 347 -1.89 1.89 16.24
CA LEU A 347 -0.71 2.10 17.07
C LEU A 347 0.55 1.86 16.26
N ILE A 348 1.65 2.51 16.62
CA ILE A 348 2.98 2.28 16.03
C ILE A 348 3.87 1.65 17.09
N VAL A 349 4.47 0.51 16.76
CA VAL A 349 5.34 -0.26 17.64
C VAL A 349 6.74 -0.28 17.05
N ALA A 350 7.71 0.29 17.77
CA ALA A 350 9.12 0.17 17.41
C ALA A 350 9.65 -1.19 17.88
N LEU A 351 9.72 -2.16 16.98
CA LEU A 351 10.35 -3.46 17.24
C LEU A 351 11.87 -3.29 17.41
N PRO A 352 12.54 -4.15 18.20
CA PRO A 352 13.99 -4.09 18.35
C PRO A 352 14.66 -4.33 17.00
N THR A 353 15.36 -3.32 16.47
CA THR A 353 15.98 -3.38 15.15
C THR A 353 17.33 -4.10 15.24
N PRO A 354 17.61 -5.10 14.37
CA PRO A 354 18.94 -5.69 14.31
C PRO A 354 19.94 -4.69 13.71
N ASP A 355 21.23 -4.95 13.90
CA ASP A 355 22.28 -4.20 13.21
C ASP A 355 22.24 -4.54 11.71
N PHE A 356 21.68 -3.63 10.91
CA PHE A 356 21.63 -3.78 9.46
C PHE A 356 23.01 -3.63 8.81
N SER A 357 23.97 -2.97 9.47
CA SER A 357 25.27 -2.64 8.87
C SER A 357 26.17 -3.88 8.72
N MET A 358 26.11 -4.83 9.65
CA MET A 358 26.93 -6.04 9.58
C MET A 358 26.69 -6.87 8.31
N PRO A 359 25.44 -7.24 7.95
CA PRO A 359 25.17 -7.91 6.69
C PRO A 359 25.63 -7.11 5.46
N TYR A 360 25.41 -5.79 5.44
CA TYR A 360 25.84 -4.96 4.31
C TYR A 360 27.36 -4.95 4.14
N ASN A 361 28.11 -4.85 5.24
CA ASN A 361 29.56 -4.88 5.21
C ASN A 361 30.08 -6.22 4.66
N VAL A 362 29.47 -7.34 5.07
CA VAL A 362 29.81 -8.68 4.57
C VAL A 362 29.47 -8.83 3.09
N ILE A 363 28.31 -8.33 2.66
CA ILE A 363 27.90 -8.37 1.24
C ILE A 363 28.86 -7.54 0.39
N CYS A 364 29.22 -6.34 0.84
CA CYS A 364 30.22 -5.51 0.16
C CYS A 364 31.56 -6.23 0.05
N LEU A 365 32.06 -6.83 1.14
CA LEU A 365 33.30 -7.59 1.13
C LEU A 365 33.22 -8.79 0.15
N ALA A 366 32.19 -9.61 0.24
CA ALA A 366 32.02 -10.76 -0.65
C ALA A 366 31.93 -10.33 -2.13
N CYS A 367 31.19 -9.27 -2.43
CA CYS A 367 31.09 -8.71 -3.77
C CYS A 367 32.46 -8.23 -4.29
N THR A 368 33.26 -7.56 -3.45
CA THR A 368 34.61 -7.13 -3.84
C THR A 368 35.54 -8.32 -4.12
N VAL A 369 35.51 -9.36 -3.29
CA VAL A 369 36.31 -10.57 -3.51
C VAL A 369 35.90 -11.27 -4.80
N VAL A 370 34.60 -11.39 -5.07
CA VAL A 370 34.09 -11.97 -6.33
C VAL A 370 34.50 -11.13 -7.52
N ALA A 371 34.37 -9.80 -7.45
CA ALA A 371 34.78 -8.89 -8.53
C ALA A 371 36.29 -8.98 -8.84
N LEU A 372 37.13 -9.05 -7.80
CA LEU A 372 38.58 -9.21 -7.95
C LEU A 372 38.96 -10.59 -8.49
N ALA A 373 38.26 -11.65 -8.10
CA ALA A 373 38.53 -13.01 -8.56
C ALA A 373 38.00 -13.27 -9.99
N PHE A 374 36.93 -12.59 -10.39
CA PHE A 374 36.26 -12.81 -11.68
C PHE A 374 37.20 -12.60 -12.86
N GLY A 375 37.97 -11.51 -12.86
CA GLY A 375 38.92 -11.20 -13.94
C GLY A 375 39.93 -12.33 -14.18
N PRO A 376 40.75 -12.72 -13.17
CA PRO A 376 41.70 -13.82 -13.28
C PRO A 376 41.04 -15.16 -13.64
N LEU A 377 39.93 -15.52 -13.00
CA LEU A 377 39.22 -16.77 -13.27
C LEU A 377 38.70 -16.84 -14.70
N HIS A 378 38.11 -15.74 -15.19
CA HIS A 378 37.65 -15.65 -16.57
C HIS A 378 38.82 -15.71 -17.55
N ASN A 379 39.95 -15.08 -17.23
CA ASN A 379 41.15 -15.12 -18.08
C ASN A 379 41.72 -16.55 -18.22
N ILE A 380 41.77 -17.30 -17.12
CA ILE A 380 42.25 -18.69 -17.10
C ILE A 380 41.28 -19.62 -17.84
N ALA A 381 39.97 -19.45 -17.60
CA ALA A 381 38.95 -20.30 -18.22
C ALA A 381 38.79 -20.04 -19.73
N SER A 382 38.99 -18.80 -20.18
CA SER A 382 38.74 -18.41 -21.59
C SER A 382 39.99 -18.38 -22.46
N LYS A 383 41.20 -18.16 -21.92
CA LYS A 383 42.41 -18.09 -22.75
C LYS A 383 42.94 -19.47 -23.13
N ARG A 384 43.07 -19.71 -24.44
CA ARG A 384 43.84 -20.84 -24.98
C ARG A 384 45.33 -20.54 -24.91
N LEU A 385 46.07 -21.31 -24.11
CA LEU A 385 47.52 -21.26 -24.06
C LEU A 385 48.11 -21.79 -25.39
N ARG A 386 48.79 -20.92 -26.14
CA ARG A 386 49.62 -21.34 -27.29
C ARG A 386 51.08 -21.44 -26.82
N LEU A 387 51.66 -22.63 -26.96
CA LEU A 387 53.09 -22.86 -26.71
C LEU A 387 53.92 -22.15 -27.78
N THR A 388 54.72 -21.17 -27.37
CA THR A 388 55.75 -20.59 -28.21
C THR A 388 57.06 -21.35 -28.01
N VAL A 389 57.51 -22.04 -29.05
CA VAL A 389 58.79 -22.75 -29.02
C VAL A 389 59.92 -21.71 -28.95
N ILE A 390 60.72 -21.75 -27.87
CA ILE A 390 61.88 -20.88 -27.69
C ILE A 390 62.96 -21.33 -28.68
N ARG A 391 63.01 -20.69 -29.85
CA ARG A 391 64.07 -20.92 -30.84
C ARG A 391 65.33 -20.19 -30.39
N HIS A 392 66.35 -20.92 -29.95
CA HIS A 392 67.67 -20.37 -29.61
C HIS A 392 68.20 -19.60 -30.83
N ARG A 393 68.28 -18.26 -30.76
CA ARG A 393 68.74 -17.44 -31.89
C ARG A 393 70.26 -17.50 -31.97
N THR A 394 70.78 -17.88 -33.14
CA THR A 394 72.21 -17.91 -33.45
C THR A 394 72.82 -16.50 -33.43
N ILE A 395 74.08 -16.41 -32.97
CA ILE A 395 74.89 -15.18 -32.80
C ILE A 395 74.91 -14.29 -34.07
N LEU A 396 74.81 -14.91 -35.25
CA LEU A 396 74.73 -14.25 -36.56
C LEU A 396 73.55 -13.27 -36.72
N GLN A 397 72.42 -13.51 -36.06
CA GLN A 397 71.26 -12.60 -36.14
C GLN A 397 71.39 -11.36 -35.24
N ARG A 398 72.22 -11.43 -34.19
CA ARG A 398 72.58 -10.24 -33.38
C ARG A 398 73.58 -9.35 -34.13
N LEU A 399 74.57 -9.96 -34.80
CA LEU A 399 75.56 -9.25 -35.63
C LEU A 399 74.93 -8.50 -36.81
N LYS A 400 73.94 -9.09 -37.51
CA LYS A 400 73.21 -8.40 -38.59
C LYS A 400 72.40 -7.18 -38.11
N ARG A 401 71.89 -7.18 -36.88
CA ARG A 401 71.20 -6.02 -36.32
C ARG A 401 72.15 -4.90 -35.91
N VAL A 402 73.32 -5.24 -35.37
CA VAL A 402 74.35 -4.25 -35.05
C VAL A 402 74.94 -3.64 -36.32
N LEU A 403 75.18 -4.44 -37.36
CA LEU A 403 75.67 -3.94 -38.65
C LEU A 403 74.66 -3.00 -39.33
N ASN A 404 73.36 -3.30 -39.26
CA ASN A 404 72.30 -2.45 -39.81
C ASN A 404 72.01 -1.18 -38.98
N VAL A 405 72.49 -1.10 -37.73
CA VAL A 405 72.42 0.12 -36.90
C VAL A 405 73.66 1.01 -37.11
N VAL A 406 74.80 0.43 -37.52
CA VAL A 406 76.06 1.16 -37.74
C VAL A 406 76.21 1.66 -39.18
N THR A 407 75.63 1.00 -40.19
CA THR A 407 75.50 1.57 -41.54
C THR A 407 74.22 2.39 -41.64
N GLY A 408 74.27 3.63 -41.15
CA GLY A 408 73.18 4.59 -41.24
C GLY A 408 72.68 4.80 -42.67
N LYS A 409 71.64 4.06 -43.07
CA LYS A 409 70.81 4.34 -44.24
C LYS A 409 69.35 4.40 -43.80
N HIS A 410 68.93 5.60 -43.40
CA HIS A 410 67.54 5.99 -43.55
C HIS A 410 67.26 6.18 -45.04
N ALA A 411 66.63 5.18 -45.67
CA ALA A 411 65.93 5.36 -46.93
C ALA A 411 64.57 4.69 -46.76
N ALA A 412 63.54 5.53 -46.76
CA ALA A 412 62.15 5.15 -46.70
C ALA A 412 61.81 4.26 -47.90
N ASN A 413 61.31 3.05 -47.63
CA ASN A 413 60.22 2.50 -48.40
C ASN A 413 59.34 1.61 -47.54
N LYS A 414 58.06 1.91 -47.68
CA LYS A 414 56.89 1.43 -46.99
C LYS A 414 56.37 0.24 -47.79
N SER A 415 56.35 -0.95 -47.19
CA SER A 415 55.46 -2.05 -47.56
C SER A 415 55.59 -3.18 -46.54
N ASP A 416 54.53 -3.28 -45.73
CA ASP A 416 53.83 -4.51 -45.35
C ASP A 416 54.64 -5.59 -44.63
N ASP A 417 54.57 -5.59 -43.29
CA ASP A 417 54.52 -6.82 -42.46
C ASP A 417 54.35 -6.55 -40.95
N GLU A 418 53.87 -5.37 -40.54
CA GLU A 418 53.47 -5.11 -39.15
C GLU A 418 52.10 -4.41 -39.10
N ASP A 419 51.05 -5.04 -39.64
CA ASP A 419 49.68 -4.54 -39.48
C ASP A 419 48.56 -5.60 -39.60
N GLU A 420 48.83 -6.89 -39.35
CA GLU A 420 47.76 -7.91 -39.28
C GLU A 420 47.30 -8.22 -37.84
N ASP A 421 48.17 -8.25 -36.82
CA ASP A 421 47.75 -8.63 -35.46
C ASP A 421 47.06 -7.50 -34.65
N LYS A 422 47.07 -6.26 -35.15
CA LYS A 422 46.38 -5.10 -34.51
C LYS A 422 45.06 -4.71 -35.15
N LYS A 423 44.70 -5.29 -36.31
CA LYS A 423 43.38 -5.07 -36.94
C LYS A 423 42.32 -6.08 -36.50
N GLU A 424 42.67 -7.34 -36.26
CA GLU A 424 41.69 -8.32 -35.74
C GLU A 424 41.19 -7.97 -34.33
N ASN A 425 42.08 -7.50 -33.44
CA ASN A 425 41.69 -7.11 -32.08
C ASN A 425 40.94 -5.77 -31.97
N LYS A 426 40.89 -4.94 -33.02
CA LYS A 426 40.10 -3.71 -33.07
C LYS A 426 38.75 -3.90 -33.76
N GLU A 427 38.66 -4.79 -34.75
CA GLU A 427 37.36 -5.15 -35.34
C GLU A 427 36.52 -6.04 -34.42
N GLU A 428 37.12 -6.92 -33.60
CA GLU A 428 36.36 -7.67 -32.59
C GLU A 428 35.91 -6.78 -31.43
N LYS A 429 36.76 -5.88 -30.90
CA LYS A 429 36.33 -4.93 -29.85
C LYS A 429 35.26 -3.93 -30.33
N GLY A 430 35.32 -3.49 -31.59
CA GLY A 430 34.30 -2.62 -32.16
C GLY A 430 32.96 -3.33 -32.41
N LYS A 431 33.00 -4.62 -32.79
CA LYS A 431 31.77 -5.41 -32.97
C LYS A 431 31.17 -5.91 -31.65
N GLU A 432 31.99 -6.12 -30.62
CA GLU A 432 31.55 -6.55 -29.29
C GLU A 432 31.02 -5.38 -28.45
N GLU A 433 31.58 -4.17 -28.53
CA GLU A 433 30.98 -2.98 -27.87
C GLU A 433 29.67 -2.53 -28.54
N THR A 434 29.51 -2.75 -29.85
CA THR A 434 28.25 -2.47 -30.57
C THR A 434 27.22 -3.58 -30.34
N LYS A 435 27.66 -4.83 -30.09
CA LYS A 435 26.78 -5.90 -29.62
C LYS A 435 26.42 -5.74 -28.15
N ASP A 436 27.33 -5.46 -27.24
CA ASP A 436 27.04 -5.32 -25.81
C ASP A 436 26.17 -4.10 -25.51
N LYS A 437 26.26 -3.00 -26.28
CA LYS A 437 25.26 -1.92 -26.21
C LYS A 437 23.90 -2.27 -26.83
N ALA A 438 23.83 -3.22 -27.76
CA ALA A 438 22.57 -3.77 -28.26
C ALA A 438 22.02 -4.93 -27.40
N GLN A 439 22.88 -5.57 -26.60
CA GLN A 439 22.65 -6.83 -25.88
C GLN A 439 22.51 -6.62 -24.36
N THR A 440 22.93 -5.46 -23.83
CA THR A 440 22.39 -4.91 -22.56
C THR A 440 20.99 -4.28 -22.71
N GLU A 441 20.46 -4.16 -23.94
CA GLU A 441 19.05 -3.87 -24.20
C GLU A 441 18.23 -5.11 -24.63
N THR A 442 18.87 -6.28 -24.77
CA THR A 442 18.23 -7.54 -25.19
C THR A 442 18.79 -8.77 -24.47
N ASP A 443 18.59 -8.87 -23.15
CA ASP A 443 18.53 -10.17 -22.46
C ASP A 443 17.70 -10.06 -21.16
N GLU A 444 16.37 -9.98 -21.35
CA GLU A 444 15.41 -10.58 -20.42
C GLU A 444 14.80 -11.82 -21.12
N GLY A 445 14.70 -12.92 -20.37
CA GLY A 445 14.78 -14.29 -20.86
C GLY A 445 13.81 -14.73 -21.97
N SER A 446 14.36 -15.51 -22.91
CA SER A 446 13.64 -16.30 -23.90
C SER A 446 13.14 -17.62 -23.30
N CYS A 447 11.81 -17.75 -23.23
CA CYS A 447 11.09 -18.99 -22.89
C CYS A 447 10.87 -19.81 -24.18
N LYS A 448 11.49 -20.99 -24.29
CA LYS A 448 11.36 -21.89 -25.45
C LYS A 448 9.96 -22.54 -25.50
N VAL A 449 9.22 -22.30 -26.58
CA VAL A 449 8.02 -23.09 -26.97
C VAL A 449 8.47 -24.33 -27.74
N ARG A 450 7.97 -25.50 -27.35
CA ARG A 450 8.17 -26.78 -28.05
C ARG A 450 7.18 -26.89 -29.22
N ASP A 451 7.70 -26.98 -30.43
CA ASP A 451 6.95 -27.43 -31.60
C ASP A 451 6.88 -28.96 -31.62
N THR A 452 5.68 -29.53 -31.46
CA THR A 452 5.43 -30.94 -31.76
C THR A 452 5.08 -31.08 -33.24
N LYS A 453 6.02 -31.64 -33.99
CA LYS A 453 5.82 -32.17 -35.35
C LYS A 453 4.86 -33.35 -35.29
N LYS A 454 3.90 -33.35 -36.21
CA LYS A 454 2.86 -34.36 -36.41
C LYS A 454 3.33 -35.26 -37.54
N ASP A 455 3.65 -36.52 -37.26
CA ASP A 455 3.90 -37.55 -38.26
C ASP A 455 3.04 -38.78 -37.93
N LYS A 456 2.11 -39.07 -38.84
CA LYS A 456 1.19 -40.22 -39.02
C LYS A 456 0.17 -40.52 -37.92
#